data_AF-A0A9X4ACW7-F1
#
_entry.id   AF-A0A9X4ACW7-F1
#
_cell.length_a   1.000
_cell.length_b   1.000
_cell.length_c   1.000
_cell.angle_alpha   90.00
_cell.angle_beta   90.00
_cell.angle_gamma   90.00
#
_symmetry.space_group_name_H-M   'P 1'
#
loop_
_entity.id
_entity.type
_entity.pdbx_description
1 polymer ?
#
loop_
_entity_poly.entity_id
_entity_poly.type
_entity_poly.pdbx_seq_one_letter_code
_entity_poly.pdbx_strand_id
1 'polypeptide(L)'
;MNGTTTDYGLIFDDFQDFAEDFPNQAKELLDNVEEGDWQNDAIYYYASPDDYADYQVREGWYASIVNCDLAVVDYHGAPSLYDAIDFDELGQDLIDLADRTCVFATSKNEVIETDFGWKIK
;
A
#
# COMPACT_ATOMS: atom_id res chain seq x y z
N MET A 1 8.30 7.12 16.10
CA MET A 1 7.61 6.46 14.99
C MET A 1 6.37 5.86 15.59
N ASN A 2 5.23 6.44 15.24
CA ASN A 2 3.90 6.11 15.72
C ASN A 2 3.31 4.92 14.94
N GLY A 3 3.81 4.66 13.72
CA GLY A 3 3.41 3.50 12.93
C GLY A 3 4.05 2.18 13.35
N THR A 4 3.36 1.08 13.03
CA THR A 4 3.85 -0.30 13.15
C THR A 4 4.58 -0.69 11.86
N THR A 5 5.82 -1.16 11.98
CA THR A 5 6.62 -1.66 10.84
C THR A 5 6.22 -3.08 10.45
N THR A 6 6.03 -3.30 9.16
CA THR A 6 5.83 -4.61 8.52
C THR A 6 7.00 -4.93 7.60
N ASP A 7 6.96 -6.10 6.94
CA ASP A 7 7.96 -6.47 5.94
C ASP A 7 7.91 -5.57 4.68
N TYR A 8 6.79 -4.87 4.45
CA TYR A 8 6.49 -4.13 3.21
C TYR A 8 6.26 -2.63 3.44
N GLY A 9 6.07 -2.18 4.68
CA GLY A 9 5.65 -0.81 4.91
C GLY A 9 5.36 -0.48 6.35
N LEU A 10 4.53 0.54 6.53
CA LEU A 10 4.11 1.06 7.83
C LEU A 10 2.59 1.12 7.90
N ILE A 11 2.03 0.74 9.04
CA ILE A 11 0.60 0.86 9.34
C ILE A 11 0.44 1.83 10.51
N PHE A 12 -0.40 2.85 10.33
CA PHE A 12 -0.74 3.83 11.36
C PHE A 12 -2.20 3.61 11.78
N ASP A 13 -2.49 3.80 13.08
CA ASP A 13 -3.85 3.61 13.60
C ASP A 13 -4.81 4.67 13.04
N ASP A 14 -4.32 5.87 12.76
CA ASP A 14 -5.07 6.97 12.17
C ASP A 14 -4.19 7.95 11.35
N PHE A 15 -4.83 8.94 10.72
CA PHE A 15 -4.11 9.95 9.93
C PHE A 15 -3.24 10.88 10.79
N GLN A 16 -3.59 11.12 12.06
CA GLN A 16 -2.78 11.96 12.93
C GLN A 16 -1.42 11.29 13.18
N ASP A 17 -1.41 10.00 13.50
CA ASP A 17 -0.18 9.23 13.69
C ASP A 17 0.70 9.22 12.44
N PHE A 18 0.08 9.06 11.27
CA PHE A 18 0.77 9.18 9.98
C PHE A 18 1.36 10.59 9.76
N ALA A 19 0.59 11.63 10.02
CA ALA A 19 1.01 13.02 9.79
C ALA A 19 2.13 13.49 10.73
N GLU A 20 2.23 12.93 11.95
CA GLU A 20 3.31 13.22 12.88
C GLU A 20 4.67 12.69 12.37
N ASP A 21 4.69 11.48 11.78
CA ASP A 21 5.90 10.87 11.24
C ASP A 21 6.21 11.33 9.80
N PHE A 22 5.18 11.55 8.96
CA PHE A 22 5.27 11.85 7.53
C PHE A 22 4.52 13.14 7.13
N PRO A 23 4.88 14.30 7.70
CA PRO A 23 4.11 15.54 7.53
C PRO A 23 4.04 16.06 6.09
N ASN A 24 5.05 15.75 5.26
CA ASN A 24 5.05 16.18 3.85
C ASN A 24 4.07 15.34 3.01
N GLN A 25 4.09 14.03 3.20
CA GLN A 25 3.19 13.10 2.53
C GLN A 25 1.74 13.32 2.99
N ALA A 26 1.53 13.53 4.29
CA ALA A 26 0.22 13.87 4.84
C ALA A 26 -0.35 15.17 4.25
N LYS A 27 0.49 16.20 4.10
CA LYS A 27 0.10 17.44 3.43
C LYS A 27 -0.25 17.18 1.95
N GLU A 28 0.58 16.44 1.24
CA GLU A 28 0.36 16.14 -0.18
C GLU A 28 -0.96 15.37 -0.39
N LEU A 29 -1.27 14.41 0.48
CA LEU A 29 -2.55 13.71 0.49
C LEU A 29 -3.70 14.70 0.68
N LEU A 30 -3.65 15.54 1.72
CA LEU A 30 -4.69 16.54 1.99
C LEU A 30 -4.79 17.64 0.92
N ASP A 31 -3.77 17.88 0.11
CA ASP A 31 -3.88 18.80 -1.03
C ASP A 31 -4.75 18.19 -2.16
N ASN A 32 -4.92 16.86 -2.20
CA ASN A 32 -5.62 16.12 -3.26
C ASN A 32 -6.95 15.45 -2.82
N VAL A 33 -7.15 15.25 -1.52
CA VAL A 33 -8.36 14.59 -0.99
C VAL A 33 -9.07 15.48 0.03
N GLU A 34 -10.38 15.29 0.19
CA GLU A 34 -11.17 15.95 1.23
C GLU A 34 -10.89 15.33 2.60
N GLU A 35 -10.86 16.18 3.63
CA GLU A 35 -10.91 15.72 5.03
C GLU A 35 -12.22 14.94 5.29
N GLY A 36 -12.16 13.95 6.17
CA GLY A 36 -13.32 13.09 6.44
C GLY A 36 -13.05 11.99 7.44
N ASP A 37 -14.06 11.12 7.63
CA ASP A 37 -14.04 10.08 8.66
C ASP A 37 -12.90 9.07 8.50
N TRP A 38 -12.40 8.88 7.26
CA TRP A 38 -11.21 8.06 6.94
C TRP A 38 -9.98 8.44 7.75
N GLN A 39 -9.89 9.68 8.22
CA GLN A 39 -8.75 10.14 9.03
C GLN A 39 -8.71 9.50 10.42
N ASN A 40 -9.77 8.83 10.86
CA ASN A 40 -9.83 8.07 12.11
C ASN A 40 -9.68 6.55 11.89
N ASP A 41 -9.36 6.13 10.68
CA ASP A 41 -9.14 4.74 10.29
C ASP A 41 -7.65 4.54 9.91
N ALA A 42 -7.26 3.28 9.79
CA ALA A 42 -5.88 2.91 9.54
C ALA A 42 -5.37 3.49 8.21
N ILE A 43 -4.12 3.94 8.24
CA ILE A 43 -3.38 4.41 7.07
C ILE A 43 -2.24 3.43 6.80
N TYR A 44 -2.22 2.89 5.60
CA TYR A 44 -1.18 2.01 5.10
C TYR A 44 -0.22 2.82 4.24
N TYR A 45 1.07 2.70 4.50
CA TYR A 45 2.11 3.46 3.82
C TYR A 45 3.21 2.54 3.30
N TYR A 46 3.51 2.66 2.02
CA TYR A 46 4.55 1.90 1.33
C TYR A 46 5.56 2.88 0.73
N ALA A 47 6.85 2.61 0.91
CA ALA A 47 7.91 3.55 0.52
C ALA A 47 8.16 3.56 -0.99
N SER A 48 7.66 2.56 -1.72
CA SER A 48 7.81 2.41 -3.16
C SER A 48 6.66 1.61 -3.78
N PRO A 49 6.53 1.60 -5.13
CA PRO A 49 5.57 0.73 -5.82
C PRO A 49 5.88 -0.76 -5.64
N ASP A 50 7.16 -1.13 -5.55
CA ASP A 50 7.65 -2.49 -5.28
C ASP A 50 7.13 -3.01 -3.93
N ASP A 51 7.29 -2.21 -2.88
CA ASP A 51 6.77 -2.49 -1.54
C ASP A 51 5.23 -2.71 -1.55
N TYR A 52 4.51 -1.85 -2.28
CA TYR A 52 3.06 -1.98 -2.44
C TYR A 52 2.69 -3.28 -3.16
N ALA A 53 3.37 -3.60 -4.27
CA ALA A 53 3.13 -4.82 -5.02
C ALA A 53 3.45 -6.08 -4.20
N ASP A 54 4.54 -6.08 -3.43
CA ASP A 54 4.91 -7.20 -2.57
C ASP A 54 3.82 -7.50 -1.54
N TYR A 55 3.31 -6.45 -0.88
CA TYR A 55 2.15 -6.58 0.01
C TYR A 55 0.93 -7.17 -0.73
N GLN A 56 0.56 -6.63 -1.90
CA GLN A 56 -0.61 -7.11 -2.64
C GLN A 56 -0.48 -8.58 -3.06
N VAL A 57 0.74 -9.04 -3.33
CA VAL A 57 1.07 -10.43 -3.69
C VAL A 57 1.04 -11.38 -2.50
N ARG A 58 1.60 -10.97 -1.36
CA ARG A 58 1.80 -11.85 -0.19
C ARG A 58 0.62 -11.85 0.78
N GLU A 59 -0.04 -10.70 0.95
CA GLU A 59 -1.10 -10.53 1.95
C GLU A 59 -2.36 -9.83 1.44
N GLY A 60 -2.25 -9.01 0.40
CA GLY A 60 -3.36 -8.24 -0.15
C GLY A 60 -4.18 -8.96 -1.22
N TRP A 61 -4.51 -8.23 -2.29
CA TRP A 61 -5.50 -8.65 -3.28
C TRP A 61 -5.20 -9.99 -3.94
N TYR A 62 -3.96 -10.21 -4.40
CA TYR A 62 -3.60 -11.46 -5.07
C TYR A 62 -3.59 -12.64 -4.09
N ALA A 63 -3.02 -12.46 -2.91
CA ALA A 63 -3.03 -13.47 -1.85
C ALA A 63 -4.46 -13.92 -1.53
N SER A 64 -5.42 -12.99 -1.49
CA SER A 64 -6.83 -13.28 -1.28
C SER A 64 -7.48 -14.09 -2.41
N ILE A 65 -7.07 -13.86 -3.67
CA ILE A 65 -7.60 -14.56 -4.85
C ILE A 65 -7.01 -15.96 -4.98
N VAL A 66 -5.68 -16.07 -4.85
CA VAL A 66 -4.96 -17.34 -4.99
C VAL A 66 -5.00 -18.17 -3.71
N ASN A 67 -5.45 -17.57 -2.60
CA ASN A 67 -5.56 -18.16 -1.27
C ASN A 67 -4.25 -18.79 -0.78
N CYS A 68 -3.12 -18.14 -1.09
CA CYS A 68 -1.79 -18.48 -0.59
C CYS A 68 -0.83 -17.28 -0.71
N ASP A 69 0.17 -17.24 0.18
CA ASP A 69 1.32 -16.33 0.04
C ASP A 69 2.33 -16.98 -0.92
N LEU A 70 2.46 -16.40 -2.12
CA LEU A 70 3.32 -16.90 -3.18
C LEU A 70 4.81 -16.97 -2.79
N ALA A 71 5.25 -16.19 -1.80
CA ALA A 71 6.64 -16.20 -1.33
C ALA A 71 7.01 -17.48 -0.55
N VAL A 72 6.00 -18.17 0.03
CA VAL A 72 6.22 -19.34 0.90
C VAL A 72 5.54 -20.62 0.40
N VAL A 73 4.94 -20.59 -0.79
CA VAL A 73 4.37 -21.79 -1.43
C VAL A 73 5.47 -22.83 -1.70
N ASP A 74 5.19 -24.09 -1.37
CA ASP A 74 6.03 -25.22 -1.80
C ASP A 74 5.73 -25.58 -3.26
N TYR A 75 6.65 -25.21 -4.16
CA TYR A 75 6.57 -25.51 -5.59
C TYR A 75 7.09 -26.90 -5.97
N HIS A 76 7.44 -27.76 -5.00
CA HIS A 76 7.89 -29.13 -5.22
C HIS A 76 9.05 -29.26 -6.22
N GLY A 77 10.00 -28.32 -6.14
CA GLY A 77 11.19 -28.27 -7.00
C GLY A 77 10.99 -27.54 -8.33
N ALA A 78 9.79 -27.03 -8.63
CA ALA A 78 9.60 -26.05 -9.69
C ALA A 78 10.08 -24.65 -9.23
N PRO A 79 10.40 -23.73 -10.17
CA PRO A 79 10.71 -22.35 -9.84
C PRO A 79 9.57 -21.65 -9.09
N SER A 80 9.93 -20.77 -8.16
CA SER A 80 8.99 -19.89 -7.47
C SER A 80 8.34 -18.93 -8.45
N LEU A 81 7.01 -18.76 -8.38
CA LEU A 81 6.33 -17.71 -9.15
C LEU A 81 6.63 -16.33 -8.57
N TYR A 82 6.77 -16.23 -7.25
CA TYR A 82 7.12 -14.99 -6.56
C TYR A 82 8.44 -14.41 -7.09
N ASP A 83 9.47 -15.26 -7.23
CA ASP A 83 10.80 -14.86 -7.75
C ASP A 83 10.76 -14.43 -9.22
N ALA A 84 9.67 -14.70 -9.94
CA ALA A 84 9.49 -14.35 -11.35
C ALA A 84 8.67 -13.06 -11.56
N ILE A 85 8.16 -12.44 -10.49
CA ILE A 85 7.39 -11.21 -10.56
C ILE A 85 8.35 -10.02 -10.68
N ASP A 86 8.07 -9.15 -11.64
CA ASP A 86 8.66 -7.81 -11.70
C ASP A 86 7.80 -6.88 -10.84
N PHE A 87 8.20 -6.69 -9.58
CA PHE A 87 7.42 -5.95 -8.59
C PHE A 87 7.41 -4.44 -8.85
N ASP A 88 8.47 -3.89 -9.46
CA ASP A 88 8.51 -2.50 -9.91
C ASP A 88 7.42 -2.26 -10.97
N GLU A 89 7.37 -3.10 -12.02
CA GLU A 89 6.37 -2.99 -13.09
C GLU A 89 4.95 -3.26 -12.57
N LEU A 90 4.77 -4.33 -11.79
CA LEU A 90 3.48 -4.68 -11.21
C LEU A 90 2.94 -3.59 -10.27
N GLY A 91 3.81 -3.00 -9.45
CA GLY A 91 3.44 -1.94 -8.52
C GLY A 91 2.91 -0.71 -9.24
N GLN A 92 3.56 -0.30 -10.33
CA GLN A 92 3.08 0.82 -11.14
C GLN A 92 1.74 0.51 -11.79
N ASP A 93 1.58 -0.69 -12.37
CA ASP A 93 0.32 -1.11 -12.98
C ASP A 93 -0.84 -1.15 -11.96
N LEU A 94 -0.57 -1.62 -10.74
CA LEU A 94 -1.56 -1.64 -9.66
C LEU A 94 -1.98 -0.23 -9.25
N ILE A 95 -1.01 0.68 -9.06
CA ILE A 95 -1.28 2.08 -8.71
C ILE A 95 -2.11 2.77 -9.82
N ASP A 96 -1.77 2.55 -11.08
CA ASP A 96 -2.44 3.17 -12.23
C ASP A 96 -3.90 2.71 -12.38
N LEU A 97 -4.20 1.48 -11.95
CA LEU A 97 -5.53 0.87 -12.01
C LEU A 97 -6.31 0.96 -10.70
N ALA A 98 -5.67 1.37 -9.60
CA ALA A 98 -6.26 1.38 -8.28
C ALA A 98 -7.46 2.33 -8.20
N ASP A 99 -8.38 2.01 -7.29
CA ASP A 99 -9.44 2.95 -6.94
C ASP A 99 -8.82 4.16 -6.24
N ARG A 100 -8.83 5.30 -6.93
CA ARG A 100 -8.25 6.56 -6.43
C ARG A 100 -8.96 7.11 -5.20
N THR A 101 -10.12 6.55 -4.83
CA THR A 101 -10.73 6.84 -3.53
C THR A 101 -10.06 6.10 -2.38
N CYS A 102 -9.25 5.07 -2.62
CA CYS A 102 -8.61 4.30 -1.56
C CYS A 102 -7.08 4.31 -1.64
N VAL A 103 -6.52 4.61 -2.81
CA VAL A 103 -5.07 4.61 -3.05
C VAL A 103 -4.61 5.96 -3.61
N PHE A 104 -3.52 6.47 -3.05
CA PHE A 104 -2.87 7.72 -3.46
C PHE A 104 -1.37 7.51 -3.58
N ALA A 105 -0.82 7.76 -4.78
CA ALA A 105 0.61 7.81 -4.99
C ALA A 105 1.13 9.24 -4.83
N THR A 106 2.18 9.41 -4.01
CA THR A 106 2.84 10.71 -3.84
C THR A 106 3.69 11.06 -5.04
N SER A 107 4.11 12.32 -5.13
CA SER A 107 5.05 12.83 -6.13
C SER A 107 6.43 12.14 -6.12
N LYS A 108 6.70 11.32 -5.11
CA LYS A 108 7.92 10.50 -5.00
C LYS A 108 7.69 9.01 -5.26
N ASN A 109 6.51 8.64 -5.76
CA ASN A 109 6.06 7.25 -5.96
C ASN A 109 5.99 6.44 -4.64
N GLU A 110 5.81 7.11 -3.50
CA GLU A 110 5.39 6.43 -2.27
C GLU A 110 3.87 6.20 -2.36
N VAL A 111 3.35 5.16 -1.70
CA VAL A 111 1.93 4.79 -1.80
C VAL A 111 1.26 4.93 -0.44
N ILE A 112 0.11 5.59 -0.41
CA ILE A 112 -0.77 5.70 0.75
C ILE A 112 -2.08 5.00 0.41
N GLU A 113 -2.54 4.12 1.29
CA GLU A 113 -3.76 3.34 1.13
C GLU A 113 -4.63 3.42 2.39
N THR A 114 -5.94 3.30 2.21
CA THR A 114 -6.92 3.17 3.29
C THR A 114 -8.00 2.16 2.88
N ASP A 115 -8.54 1.44 3.86
CA ASP A 115 -9.69 0.56 3.65
C ASP A 115 -11.04 1.33 3.69
N PHE A 116 -11.06 2.53 4.27
CA PHE A 116 -12.29 3.31 4.45
C PHE A 116 -12.68 4.07 3.17
N GLY A 117 -11.67 4.64 2.50
CA GLY A 117 -11.78 5.48 1.30
C GLY A 117 -12.04 6.97 1.58
N TRP A 118 -11.56 7.84 0.70
CA TRP A 118 -11.71 9.29 0.75
C TRP A 118 -12.41 9.85 -0.49
N LYS A 119 -12.85 11.11 -0.40
CA LYS A 119 -13.32 11.86 -1.56
C LYS A 119 -12.17 12.63 -2.18
N ILE A 120 -12.11 12.61 -3.50
CA ILE A 120 -11.11 13.35 -4.28
C ILE A 120 -11.58 14.81 -4.42
N LYS A 121 -10.63 15.75 -4.35
CA LYS A 121 -10.88 17.19 -4.59
C LYS A 121 -10.99 17.56 -6.07
#